data_AF-A0A436AXK9-F1
#
_entry.id   AF-A0A436AXK9-F1
#
_cell.length_a   1.000
_cell.length_b   1.000
_cell.length_c   1.000
_cell.angle_alpha   90.00
_cell.angle_beta   90.00
_cell.angle_gamma   90.00
#
_symmetry.space_group_name_H-M   'P 1'
#
loop_
_entity.id
_entity.type
_entity.pdbx_description
1 polymer ?
#
loop_
_entity_poly.entity_id
_entity_poly.type
_entity_poly.pdbx_seq_one_letter_code
_entity_poly.pdbx_strand_id
1 'polypeptide(L)'
;DLGVGNSTVAATLFAALFGGGGADWAGPGSGADTAMQARKADVVDAALAFHGGHLGDPLEALRRVGGREFAAIAGAILAARMQKIPVLLDGLAARAAAAVLHGVNPAALDHCLLASLSPEPAHAHAAQRLGLRPLLDLGIS
;
A
#
# COMPACT_ATOMS: atom_id res chain seq x y z
N ASP A 1 -6.42 0.42 10.48
CA ASP A 1 -5.23 -0.39 10.76
C ASP A 1 -4.37 0.32 11.82
N LEU A 2 -3.61 -0.42 12.63
CA LEU A 2 -2.70 0.08 13.66
C LEU A 2 -1.47 -0.84 13.73
N GLY A 3 -0.32 -0.37 13.24
CA GLY A 3 0.94 -1.12 13.30
C GLY A 3 2.17 -0.22 13.21
N VAL A 4 3.10 -0.35 14.17
CA VAL A 4 4.37 0.39 14.13
C VAL A 4 5.22 -0.14 12.97
N GLY A 5 5.62 0.75 12.06
CA GLY A 5 6.43 0.40 10.89
C GLY A 5 5.65 -0.05 9.66
N ASN A 6 4.31 -0.10 9.72
CA ASN A 6 3.46 -0.51 8.59
C ASN A 6 3.65 0.38 7.34
N SER A 7 3.98 1.66 7.50
CA SER A 7 4.22 2.57 6.37
C SER A 7 5.46 2.17 5.56
N THR A 8 6.49 1.59 6.20
CA THR A 8 7.65 1.04 5.47
C THR A 8 7.24 -0.19 4.66
N VAL A 9 6.43 -1.08 5.25
CA VAL A 9 5.89 -2.26 4.55
C VAL A 9 5.01 -1.86 3.36
N ALA A 10 4.13 -0.88 3.55
CA ALA A 10 3.29 -0.34 2.50
C ALA A 10 4.14 0.25 1.37
N ALA A 11 5.18 1.03 1.70
CA ALA A 11 6.12 1.57 0.72
C ALA A 11 6.84 0.47 -0.07
N THR A 12 7.29 -0.61 0.58
CA THR A 12 7.91 -1.75 -0.11
C THR A 12 6.93 -2.45 -1.05
N LEU A 13 5.66 -2.64 -0.64
CA LEU A 13 4.63 -3.23 -1.50
C LEU A 13 4.35 -2.36 -2.73
N PHE A 14 4.25 -1.03 -2.56
CA PHE A 14 4.07 -0.14 -3.71
C PHE A 14 5.25 -0.16 -4.65
N ALA A 15 6.49 -0.10 -4.12
CA ALA A 15 7.69 -0.18 -4.95
C ALA A 15 7.77 -1.52 -5.71
N ALA A 16 7.43 -2.63 -5.06
CA ALA A 16 7.38 -3.95 -5.68
C ALA A 16 6.34 -4.03 -6.83
N LEU A 17 5.14 -3.46 -6.64
CA LEU A 17 4.02 -3.61 -7.57
C LEU A 17 3.98 -2.55 -8.66
N PHE A 18 4.46 -1.35 -8.36
CA PHE A 18 4.38 -0.18 -9.23
C PHE A 18 5.75 0.35 -9.65
N GLY A 19 6.84 -0.30 -9.24
CA GLY A 19 8.20 0.15 -9.50
C GLY A 19 8.61 1.37 -8.68
N GLY A 20 9.83 1.84 -8.94
CA GLY A 20 10.51 2.82 -8.08
C GLY A 20 11.25 2.16 -6.93
N GLY A 21 11.66 2.97 -5.95
CA GLY A 21 12.40 2.54 -4.77
C GLY A 21 11.95 3.24 -3.50
N GLY A 22 12.74 3.10 -2.44
CA GLY A 22 12.46 3.67 -1.12
C GLY A 22 12.25 5.17 -1.15
N ALA A 23 13.03 5.90 -1.95
CA ALA A 23 12.91 7.36 -2.07
C ALA A 23 11.57 7.82 -2.67
N ASP A 24 10.91 6.99 -3.48
CA ASP A 24 9.63 7.33 -4.12
C ASP A 24 8.44 7.12 -3.18
N TRP A 25 8.55 6.13 -2.27
CA TRP A 25 7.42 5.61 -1.50
C TRP A 25 7.54 5.80 0.02
N ALA A 26 8.74 6.02 0.57
CA ALA A 26 8.94 6.20 2.00
C ALA A 26 8.58 7.63 2.42
N GLY A 27 7.43 7.78 3.08
CA GLY A 27 6.98 9.04 3.68
C GLY A 27 7.33 9.19 5.17
N PRO A 28 7.02 10.36 5.77
CA PRO A 28 7.21 10.60 7.21
C PRO A 28 6.36 9.67 8.09
N GLY A 29 5.20 9.19 7.63
CA GLY A 29 4.25 8.44 8.45
C GLY A 29 3.92 9.20 9.75
N SER A 30 4.12 8.56 10.91
CA SER A 30 3.87 9.15 12.23
C SER A 30 4.91 10.20 12.67
N GLY A 31 5.35 11.09 11.78
CA GLY A 31 6.23 12.22 12.09
C GLY A 31 7.73 11.90 12.04
N ALA A 32 8.17 10.95 11.21
CA ALA A 32 9.59 10.66 11.03
C ALA A 32 10.35 11.87 10.47
N ASP A 33 11.51 12.16 11.05
CA ASP A 33 12.45 13.16 10.51
C ASP A 33 13.13 12.68 9.21
N THR A 34 13.92 13.56 8.59
CA THR A 34 14.61 13.26 7.33
C THR A 34 15.56 12.07 7.44
N ALA A 35 16.24 11.91 8.58
CA ALA A 35 17.20 10.81 8.79
C ALA A 35 16.47 9.47 8.91
N MET A 36 15.32 9.44 9.60
CA MET A 36 14.47 8.29 9.69
C MET A 36 13.80 7.96 8.35
N GLN A 37 13.36 8.95 7.58
CA GLN A 37 12.82 8.74 6.23
C GLN A 37 13.86 8.12 5.30
N ALA A 38 15.10 8.63 5.31
CA ALA A 38 16.21 8.03 4.55
C ALA A 38 16.45 6.57 4.96
N ARG A 39 16.45 6.28 6.27
CA ARG A 39 16.59 4.91 6.76
C ARG A 39 15.43 4.01 6.33
N LYS A 40 14.19 4.52 6.30
CA LYS A 40 13.04 3.78 5.77
C LYS A 40 13.24 3.47 4.29
N ALA A 41 13.71 4.45 3.50
CA ALA A 41 14.00 4.25 2.09
C ALA A 41 15.07 3.16 1.89
N ASP A 42 16.17 3.21 2.64
CA ASP A 42 17.23 2.18 2.58
C ASP A 42 16.69 0.78 2.90
N VAL A 43 15.79 0.66 3.89
CA VAL A 43 15.15 -0.61 4.24
C VAL A 43 14.23 -1.11 3.12
N VAL A 44 13.48 -0.22 2.47
CA VAL A 44 12.67 -0.56 1.31
C VAL A 44 13.57 -1.12 0.20
N ASP A 45 14.63 -0.40 -0.16
CA ASP A 45 15.53 -0.80 -1.24
C ASP A 45 16.26 -2.12 -0.93
N ALA A 46 16.69 -2.31 0.32
CA ALA A 46 17.28 -3.56 0.77
C ALA A 46 16.30 -4.74 0.65
N ALA A 47 15.03 -4.55 1.02
CA ALA A 47 14.00 -5.59 0.90
C ALA A 47 13.69 -5.94 -0.55
N LEU A 48 13.60 -4.93 -1.43
CA LEU A 48 13.42 -5.12 -2.87
C LEU A 48 14.58 -5.91 -3.48
N ALA A 49 15.82 -5.53 -3.17
CA ALA A 49 17.02 -6.21 -3.66
C ALA A 49 17.11 -7.66 -3.15
N PHE A 50 16.80 -7.89 -1.88
CA PHE A 50 16.88 -9.22 -1.27
C PHE A 50 15.88 -10.21 -1.88
N HIS A 51 14.63 -9.77 -2.12
CA HIS A 51 13.60 -10.64 -2.67
C HIS A 51 13.60 -10.71 -4.20
N GLY A 52 14.11 -9.68 -4.87
CA GLY A 52 14.44 -9.67 -6.30
C GLY A 52 13.29 -10.09 -7.20
N GLY A 53 13.58 -10.98 -8.16
CA GLY A 53 12.65 -11.42 -9.21
C GLY A 53 11.38 -12.13 -8.73
N HIS A 54 11.25 -12.44 -7.44
CA HIS A 54 10.03 -13.03 -6.89
C HIS A 54 8.90 -12.02 -6.66
N LEU A 55 9.22 -10.72 -6.66
CA LEU A 55 8.24 -9.67 -6.38
C LEU A 55 7.35 -9.33 -7.58
N GLY A 56 7.60 -9.94 -8.75
CA GLY A 56 6.75 -9.78 -9.93
C GLY A 56 5.37 -10.45 -9.82
N ASP A 57 5.21 -11.44 -8.93
CA ASP A 57 3.91 -11.98 -8.56
C ASP A 57 3.37 -11.20 -7.33
N PRO A 58 2.19 -10.55 -7.43
CA PRO A 58 1.64 -9.76 -6.34
C PRO A 58 1.39 -10.53 -5.04
N LEU A 59 0.97 -11.79 -5.11
CA LEU A 59 0.74 -12.62 -3.93
C LEU A 59 2.07 -13.04 -3.29
N GLU A 60 3.09 -13.29 -4.12
CA GLU A 60 4.44 -13.55 -3.66
C GLU A 60 5.11 -12.30 -3.06
N ALA A 61 4.78 -11.10 -3.53
CA ALA A 61 5.16 -9.84 -2.91
C ALA A 61 4.48 -9.67 -1.54
N LEU A 62 3.17 -9.87 -1.45
CA LEU A 62 2.43 -9.85 -0.18
C LEU A 62 3.00 -10.83 0.85
N ARG A 63 3.37 -12.04 0.41
CA ARG A 63 3.94 -13.07 1.27
C ARG A 63 5.34 -12.71 1.80
N ARG A 64 6.17 -12.05 1.00
CA ARG A 64 7.58 -11.77 1.33
C ARG A 64 7.78 -10.47 2.10
N VAL A 65 7.25 -9.38 1.55
CA VAL A 65 7.51 -8.02 2.03
C VAL A 65 6.30 -7.38 2.69
N GLY A 66 5.13 -8.02 2.62
CA GLY A 66 3.93 -7.58 3.31
C GLY A 66 3.93 -7.97 4.79
N GLY A 67 2.76 -8.36 5.29
CA GLY A 67 2.57 -8.80 6.66
C GLY A 67 1.21 -9.44 6.88
N ARG A 68 1.01 -10.05 8.06
CA ARG A 68 -0.26 -10.72 8.40
C ARG A 68 -1.46 -9.78 8.33
N GLU A 69 -1.24 -8.53 8.72
CA GLU A 69 -2.24 -7.47 8.71
C GLU A 69 -2.64 -7.08 7.28
N PHE A 70 -1.67 -6.87 6.38
CA PHE A 70 -1.92 -6.65 4.95
C PHE A 70 -2.65 -7.83 4.30
N ALA A 71 -2.27 -9.06 4.65
CA ALA A 71 -2.95 -10.27 4.18
C ALA A 71 -4.39 -10.34 4.69
N ALA A 72 -4.64 -9.95 5.95
CA ALA A 72 -5.98 -9.87 6.51
C ALA A 72 -6.84 -8.82 5.80
N ILE A 73 -6.28 -7.64 5.52
CA ILE A 73 -6.99 -6.58 4.79
C ILE A 73 -7.30 -7.02 3.35
N ALA A 74 -6.34 -7.63 2.65
CA ALA A 74 -6.55 -8.16 1.30
C ALA A 74 -7.65 -9.25 1.31
N GLY A 75 -7.62 -10.16 2.29
CA GLY A 75 -8.66 -11.16 2.48
C GLY A 75 -10.04 -10.56 2.74
N ALA A 76 -10.12 -9.51 3.57
CA ALA A 76 -11.37 -8.81 3.85
C ALA A 76 -11.94 -8.13 2.60
N ILE A 77 -11.11 -7.46 1.79
CA ILE A 77 -11.52 -6.84 0.53
C ILE A 77 -12.07 -7.90 -0.44
N LEU A 78 -11.38 -9.04 -0.58
CA LEU A 78 -11.83 -10.15 -1.42
C LEU A 78 -13.15 -10.75 -0.93
N ALA A 79 -13.28 -11.01 0.37
CA ALA A 79 -14.50 -11.54 0.96
C ALA A 79 -15.70 -10.59 0.75
N ALA A 80 -15.49 -9.29 0.91
CA ALA A 80 -16.50 -8.28 0.64
C ALA A 80 -16.94 -8.29 -0.83
N ARG A 81 -15.99 -8.45 -1.77
CA ARG A 81 -16.30 -8.59 -3.20
C ARG A 81 -17.21 -9.78 -3.47
N MET A 82 -16.88 -10.94 -2.91
CA MET A 82 -17.66 -12.17 -3.08
C MET A 82 -19.09 -12.02 -2.53
N GLN A 83 -19.26 -11.19 -1.50
CA GLN A 83 -20.55 -10.89 -0.88
C GLN A 83 -21.26 -9.67 -1.50
N LYS A 84 -20.69 -9.05 -2.53
CA LYS A 84 -21.21 -7.83 -3.20
C LYS A 84 -21.36 -6.66 -2.23
N ILE A 85 -20.46 -6.55 -1.25
CA ILE A 85 -20.43 -5.48 -0.26
C ILE A 85 -19.41 -4.42 -0.72
N PRO A 86 -19.79 -3.14 -0.85
CA PRO A 86 -18.84 -2.08 -1.16
C PRO A 86 -17.87 -1.84 0.01
N VAL A 87 -16.62 -1.49 -0.29
CA VAL A 87 -15.57 -1.25 0.72
C VAL A 87 -15.05 0.17 0.62
N LEU A 88 -14.97 0.87 1.74
CA LEU A 88 -14.24 2.13 1.86
C LEU A 88 -12.81 1.84 2.33
N LEU A 89 -11.84 2.16 1.48
CA LEU A 89 -10.41 2.04 1.81
C LEU A 89 -9.95 3.30 2.54
N ASP A 90 -9.22 3.12 3.63
CA ASP A 90 -8.64 4.21 4.41
C ASP A 90 -7.24 3.86 4.92
N GLY A 91 -6.34 4.84 4.95
CA GLY A 91 -4.96 4.65 5.36
C GLY A 91 -4.06 3.96 4.33
N LEU A 92 -2.74 4.08 4.51
CA LEU A 92 -1.75 3.61 3.53
C LEU A 92 -1.70 2.07 3.45
N ALA A 93 -1.84 1.40 4.59
CA ALA A 93 -1.82 -0.06 4.68
C ALA A 93 -2.96 -0.70 3.87
N ALA A 94 -4.19 -0.16 3.97
CA ALA A 94 -5.31 -0.66 3.19
C ALA A 94 -5.12 -0.44 1.68
N ARG A 95 -4.56 0.71 1.28
CA ARG A 95 -4.22 0.99 -0.12
C ARG A 95 -3.15 0.04 -0.65
N ALA A 96 -2.13 -0.30 0.14
CA ALA A 96 -1.10 -1.26 -0.24
C ALA A 96 -1.64 -2.69 -0.35
N ALA A 97 -2.50 -3.12 0.57
CA ALA A 97 -3.21 -4.39 0.45
C ALA A 97 -4.12 -4.42 -0.79
N ALA A 98 -4.81 -3.32 -1.08
CA ALA A 98 -5.60 -3.17 -2.31
C ALA A 98 -4.71 -3.23 -3.57
N ALA A 99 -3.50 -2.65 -3.54
CA ALA A 99 -2.55 -2.71 -4.64
C ALA A 99 -2.12 -4.13 -4.98
N VAL A 100 -1.95 -5.00 -3.98
CA VAL A 100 -1.71 -6.43 -4.22
C VAL A 100 -2.86 -7.03 -5.03
N LEU A 101 -4.11 -6.81 -4.61
CA LEU A 101 -5.28 -7.35 -5.31
C LEU A 101 -5.44 -6.77 -6.71
N HIS A 102 -5.18 -5.48 -6.88
CA HIS A 102 -5.18 -4.82 -8.18
C HIS A 102 -4.11 -5.41 -9.11
N GLY A 103 -2.93 -5.72 -8.59
CA GLY A 103 -1.87 -6.42 -9.34
C GLY A 103 -2.30 -7.80 -9.80
N VAL A 104 -3.09 -8.53 -8.99
CA VAL A 104 -3.64 -9.85 -9.38
C VAL A 104 -4.72 -9.69 -10.46
N ASN A 105 -5.66 -8.77 -10.24
CA ASN A 105 -6.72 -8.45 -11.20
C ASN A 105 -7.17 -7.00 -10.97
N PRO A 106 -7.02 -6.10 -11.96
CA PRO A 106 -7.44 -4.70 -11.81
C PRO A 106 -8.91 -4.53 -11.42
N ALA A 107 -9.78 -5.41 -11.94
CA ALA A 107 -11.21 -5.39 -11.63
C ALA A 107 -11.48 -5.72 -10.15
N ALA A 108 -10.56 -6.33 -9.41
CA ALA A 108 -10.75 -6.76 -8.03
C ALA A 108 -11.17 -5.62 -7.08
N LEU A 109 -10.91 -4.36 -7.45
CA LEU A 109 -11.26 -3.17 -6.67
C LEU A 109 -12.50 -2.42 -7.16
N ASP A 110 -13.25 -2.92 -8.15
CA ASP A 110 -14.46 -2.22 -8.67
C ASP A 110 -15.53 -1.94 -7.60
N HIS A 111 -15.53 -2.70 -6.49
CA HIS A 111 -16.42 -2.50 -5.35
C HIS A 111 -15.81 -1.60 -4.25
N CYS A 112 -14.60 -1.08 -4.46
CA CYS A 112 -13.88 -0.25 -3.51
C CYS A 112 -13.97 1.23 -3.88
N LEU A 113 -14.11 2.09 -2.87
CA LEU A 113 -13.93 3.53 -2.97
C LEU A 113 -12.85 3.97 -1.98
N LEU A 114 -12.24 5.12 -2.26
CA LEU A 114 -11.25 5.69 -1.36
C LEU A 114 -11.93 6.70 -0.43
N ALA A 115 -11.79 6.54 0.89
CA ALA A 115 -12.45 7.41 1.86
C ALA A 115 -11.85 8.82 1.86
N SER A 116 -10.53 8.92 2.06
CA SER A 116 -9.81 10.19 2.16
C SER A 116 -8.47 10.15 1.44
N LEU A 117 -7.78 11.29 1.35
CA LEU A 117 -6.39 11.38 0.95
C LEU A 117 -5.57 12.08 2.04
N SER A 118 -4.46 11.45 2.45
CA SER A 118 -3.47 12.11 3.32
C SER A 118 -2.62 13.06 2.48
N PRO A 119 -2.12 14.16 3.07
CA PRO A 119 -1.17 15.05 2.41
C PRO A 119 0.19 14.40 2.08
N GLU A 120 0.47 13.19 2.59
CA GLU A 120 1.71 12.49 2.26
C GLU A 120 1.77 12.07 0.77
N PRO A 121 2.89 12.33 0.05
CA PRO A 121 2.98 12.09 -1.39
C PRO A 121 2.65 10.66 -1.83
N ALA A 122 3.05 9.66 -1.03
CA ALA A 122 2.82 8.25 -1.34
C ALA A 122 1.32 7.90 -1.43
N HIS A 123 0.45 8.61 -0.69
CA HIS A 123 -1.00 8.37 -0.74
C HIS A 123 -1.60 8.79 -2.07
N ALA A 124 -1.26 10.00 -2.54
CA ALA A 124 -1.70 10.52 -3.82
C ALA A 124 -1.18 9.66 -4.97
N HIS A 125 0.10 9.28 -4.90
CA HIS A 125 0.72 8.44 -5.92
C HIS A 125 0.07 7.05 -5.99
N ALA A 126 -0.14 6.40 -4.84
CA ALA A 126 -0.82 5.10 -4.78
C ALA A 126 -2.28 5.18 -5.29
N ALA A 127 -3.04 6.21 -4.90
CA ALA A 127 -4.41 6.40 -5.36
C ALA A 127 -4.49 6.55 -6.89
N GLN A 128 -3.56 7.31 -7.48
CA GLN A 128 -3.45 7.46 -8.92
C GLN A 128 -3.15 6.14 -9.62
N ARG A 129 -2.18 5.36 -9.11
CA ARG A 129 -1.82 4.03 -9.65
C ARG A 129 -3.00 3.04 -9.61
N LEU A 130 -3.84 3.16 -8.58
CA LEU A 130 -5.03 2.32 -8.39
C LEU A 130 -6.27 2.82 -9.14
N GLY A 131 -6.21 3.98 -9.79
CA GLY A 131 -7.38 4.60 -10.42
C GLY A 131 -8.49 5.00 -9.44
N LEU A 132 -8.16 5.13 -8.15
CA LEU A 132 -9.13 5.45 -7.10
C LEU A 132 -9.24 6.96 -6.91
N ARG A 133 -10.48 7.44 -6.73
CA ARG A 133 -10.76 8.84 -6.40
C ARG A 133 -11.22 8.94 -4.95
N PRO A 134 -10.64 9.85 -4.14
CA PRO A 134 -11.09 10.05 -2.76
C PRO A 134 -12.49 10.66 -2.73
N LEU A 135 -13.31 10.23 -1.78
CA LEU A 135 -14.62 10.81 -1.51
C LEU A 135 -14.49 12.14 -0.75
N LEU A 136 -13.51 12.24 0.15
CA LEU A 136 -13.28 13.38 1.01
C LEU A 136 -11.82 13.83 0.92
N ASP A 137 -11.59 15.13 0.73
CA ASP A 137 -10.25 15.72 0.82
C ASP A 137 -10.19 16.63 2.06
N LEU A 138 -9.82 16.03 3.19
CA LEU A 138 -9.81 16.70 4.49
C LEU A 138 -8.39 16.98 5.00
N GLY A 139 -7.34 16.57 4.28
CA GLY A 139 -5.95 16.74 4.69
C GLY A 139 -5.56 15.97 5.97
N ILE A 140 -6.21 14.83 6.25
CA ILE A 140 -5.99 14.03 7.46
C ILE A 140 -4.98 12.91 7.16
N SER A 141 -3.96 12.79 8.00
CA SER A 141 -3.01 11.66 8.04
C SER A 141 -3.29 10.74 9.21
#